data_AF-A0AAV8XQ09-F1
#
_entry.id   AF-A0AAV8XQ09-F1
#
_cell.length_a   1.000
_cell.length_b   1.000
_cell.length_c   1.000
_cell.angle_alpha   90.00
_cell.angle_beta   90.00
_cell.angle_gamma   90.00
#
_symmetry.space_group_name_H-M   'P 1'
#
loop_
_entity.id
_entity.type
_entity.pdbx_description
1 polymer ?
#
loop_
_entity_poly.entity_id
_entity_poly.type
_entity_poly.pdbx_seq_one_letter_code
_entity_poly.pdbx_strand_id
1 'polypeptide(L)'
;MVNDWFDVFNISIPVSDSRARNRAYGLALEEQNRILNKMSEVITQLKVINSRSKLPFQKGILLSNSALQMLMEDLNRRFGAQYLLTRRINQDVIENFFRSDQAKGGLHDHPSPLEFKYRLRSFILGKTRERIRIILM
;
A
#
# COMPACT_ATOMS: atom_id res chain seq x y z
N MET A 1 -11.21 4.38 -15.95
CA MET A 1 -11.86 3.70 -14.82
C MET A 1 -10.87 2.90 -13.99
N VAL A 2 -10.32 1.77 -14.48
CA VAL A 2 -9.35 0.97 -13.69
C VAL A 2 -8.10 1.78 -13.36
N ASN A 3 -7.59 2.55 -14.33
CA ASN A 3 -6.47 3.47 -14.10
C ASN A 3 -6.78 4.50 -13.00
N ASP A 4 -7.93 5.15 -13.08
CA ASP A 4 -8.33 6.16 -12.08
C ASP A 4 -8.51 5.55 -10.68
N TRP A 5 -9.05 4.33 -10.60
CA TRP A 5 -9.16 3.58 -9.35
C TRP A 5 -7.79 3.23 -8.78
N PHE A 6 -6.86 2.77 -9.63
CA PHE A 6 -5.50 2.46 -9.23
C PHE A 6 -4.74 3.71 -8.76
N ASP A 7 -4.91 4.84 -9.47
CA ASP A 7 -4.31 6.12 -9.10
C ASP A 7 -4.72 6.53 -7.67
N VAL A 8 -5.99 6.38 -7.30
CA VAL A 8 -6.49 6.65 -5.94
C VAL A 8 -5.76 5.81 -4.88
N PHE A 9 -5.38 4.56 -5.18
CA PHE A 9 -4.69 3.66 -4.26
C PHE A 9 -3.15 3.80 -4.25
N ASN A 10 -2.55 4.65 -5.09
CA ASN A 10 -1.08 4.72 -5.23
C ASN A 10 -0.52 6.16 -5.12
N ILE A 11 -1.10 6.99 -4.24
CA ILE A 11 -0.70 8.39 -4.11
C ILE A 11 0.41 8.56 -3.09
N SER A 12 1.50 9.20 -3.52
CA SER A 12 2.72 9.43 -2.72
C SER A 12 2.88 10.86 -2.21
N ILE A 13 2.21 11.83 -2.84
CA ILE A 13 2.35 13.27 -2.57
C ILE A 13 0.94 13.90 -2.46
N PRO A 14 0.71 14.87 -1.54
CA PRO A 14 -0.62 15.45 -1.32
C PRO A 14 -1.27 16.03 -2.58
N VAL A 15 -0.52 16.81 -3.36
CA VAL A 15 -0.99 17.37 -4.64
C VAL A 15 0.10 17.09 -5.66
N SER A 16 -0.13 16.10 -6.51
CA SER A 16 0.82 15.74 -7.57
C SER A 16 0.57 16.50 -8.88
N ASP A 17 -0.70 16.82 -9.18
CA ASP A 17 -1.09 17.66 -10.31
C ASP A 17 -2.50 18.28 -10.11
N SER A 18 -3.02 18.95 -11.14
CA SER A 18 -4.31 19.66 -11.11
C SER A 18 -5.53 18.73 -11.02
N ARG A 19 -5.40 17.45 -11.41
CA ARG A 19 -6.50 16.48 -11.47
C ARG A 19 -6.88 16.02 -10.08
N ALA A 20 -8.16 16.17 -9.73
CA ALA A 20 -8.71 15.84 -8.42
C ALA A 20 -8.37 14.40 -7.96
N ARG A 21 -8.43 13.42 -8.87
CA ARG A 21 -8.14 12.00 -8.58
C ARG A 21 -6.68 11.71 -8.16
N ASN A 22 -5.74 12.58 -8.53
CA ASN A 22 -4.30 12.41 -8.27
C ASN A 22 -3.84 13.14 -7.00
N ARG A 23 -4.76 13.80 -6.29
CA ARG A 23 -4.52 14.38 -4.97
C ARG A 23 -4.69 13.30 -3.92
N ALA A 24 -3.99 13.43 -2.79
CA ALA A 24 -4.13 12.52 -1.67
C ALA A 24 -5.60 12.30 -1.28
N TYR A 25 -5.90 11.08 -0.86
CA TYR A 25 -7.26 10.69 -0.51
C TYR A 25 -7.75 11.53 0.67
N GLY A 26 -8.87 12.24 0.53
CA GLY A 26 -9.30 13.27 1.49
C GLY A 26 -9.39 14.68 0.91
N LEU A 27 -8.53 15.02 -0.06
CA LEU A 27 -8.48 16.37 -0.65
C LEU A 27 -9.49 16.60 -1.78
N ALA A 28 -10.11 15.54 -2.28
CA ALA A 28 -11.13 15.58 -3.33
C ALA A 28 -12.11 14.42 -3.19
N LEU A 29 -12.64 14.23 -1.96
CA LEU A 29 -13.40 13.05 -1.57
C LEU A 29 -14.59 12.75 -2.47
N GLU A 30 -15.31 13.76 -2.95
CA GLU A 30 -16.47 13.56 -3.82
C GLU A 30 -16.08 12.77 -5.09
N GLU A 31 -15.07 13.24 -5.82
CA GLU A 31 -14.61 12.60 -7.04
C GLU A 31 -13.91 11.26 -6.75
N GLN A 32 -13.10 11.21 -5.69
CA GLN A 32 -12.40 9.98 -5.28
C GLN A 32 -13.40 8.88 -4.91
N ASN A 33 -14.42 9.20 -4.11
CA ASN A 33 -15.47 8.26 -3.72
C ASN A 33 -16.35 7.85 -4.90
N ARG A 34 -16.61 8.76 -5.85
CA ARG A 34 -17.29 8.42 -7.09
C ARG A 34 -16.53 7.35 -7.88
N ILE A 35 -15.20 7.47 -7.96
CA ILE A 35 -14.33 6.47 -8.61
C ILE A 35 -14.39 5.13 -7.87
N LEU A 36 -14.24 5.14 -6.54
CA LEU A 36 -14.31 3.92 -5.71
C LEU A 36 -15.67 3.22 -5.85
N ASN A 37 -16.76 3.97 -5.76
CA ASN A 37 -18.12 3.44 -5.87
C ASN A 37 -18.39 2.85 -7.25
N LYS A 38 -17.93 3.51 -8.32
CA LYS A 38 -18.03 2.99 -9.69
C LYS A 38 -17.27 1.66 -9.85
N MET A 39 -16.07 1.55 -9.28
CA MET A 39 -15.32 0.30 -9.31
C MET A 39 -16.03 -0.80 -8.51
N SER A 40 -16.57 -0.46 -7.32
CA SER A 40 -17.34 -1.40 -6.51
C SER A 40 -18.59 -1.91 -7.24
N GLU A 41 -19.31 -1.05 -7.96
CA GLU A 41 -20.46 -1.43 -8.77
C GLU A 41 -20.07 -2.44 -9.85
N VAL A 42 -19.03 -2.13 -10.63
CA VAL A 42 -18.53 -3.03 -11.70
C VAL A 42 -18.10 -4.38 -11.13
N ILE A 43 -17.31 -4.39 -10.06
CA ILE A 43 -16.84 -5.64 -9.44
C ILE A 43 -17.98 -6.43 -8.78
N THR A 44 -19.03 -5.73 -8.33
CA THR A 44 -20.24 -6.36 -7.81
C THR A 44 -20.99 -7.10 -8.91
N GLN A 45 -21.11 -6.52 -10.10
CA GLN A 45 -21.82 -7.11 -11.23
C GLN A 45 -20.98 -8.10 -12.06
N LEU A 46 -19.65 -8.00 -11.99
CA LEU A 46 -18.72 -8.85 -12.74
C LEU A 46 -18.94 -10.34 -12.42
N LYS A 47 -19.33 -11.10 -13.45
CA LYS A 47 -19.38 -12.58 -13.41
C LYS A 47 -18.15 -13.14 -14.11
N VAL A 48 -17.44 -14.03 -13.43
CA VAL A 48 -16.28 -14.71 -13.99
C VAL A 48 -16.74 -16.05 -14.57
N ILE A 49 -16.41 -16.31 -15.84
CA ILE A 49 -16.74 -17.57 -16.52
C ILE A 49 -16.16 -18.73 -15.70
N ASN A 50 -16.93 -19.82 -15.59
CA ASN A 50 -16.60 -21.01 -14.79
C ASN A 50 -16.49 -20.76 -13.27
N SER A 51 -16.93 -19.60 -12.77
CA SER A 51 -17.07 -19.36 -11.33
C SER A 51 -18.53 -19.27 -10.92
N ARG A 52 -18.89 -19.96 -9.83
CA ARG A 52 -20.22 -19.89 -9.22
C ARG A 52 -20.34 -18.82 -8.14
N SER A 53 -19.23 -18.22 -7.73
CA SER A 53 -19.19 -17.21 -6.67
C SER A 53 -18.14 -16.14 -6.95
N LYS A 54 -18.13 -15.08 -6.15
CA LYS A 54 -17.11 -14.03 -6.24
C LYS A 54 -15.73 -14.60 -5.93
N LEU A 55 -14.79 -14.39 -6.85
CA LEU A 55 -13.40 -14.76 -6.66
C LEU A 55 -12.72 -13.87 -5.59
N PRO A 56 -11.62 -14.33 -4.97
CA PRO A 56 -10.92 -13.58 -3.93
C PRO A 56 -10.57 -12.14 -4.31
N PHE A 57 -10.12 -11.89 -5.55
CA PHE A 57 -9.79 -10.54 -6.00
C PHE A 57 -11.02 -9.61 -6.01
N GLN A 58 -12.20 -10.13 -6.36
CA GLN A 58 -13.44 -9.34 -6.36
C GLN A 58 -13.79 -8.93 -4.93
N LYS A 59 -13.68 -9.87 -3.98
CA LYS A 59 -13.88 -9.58 -2.56
C LYS A 59 -12.83 -8.60 -2.05
N GLY A 60 -11.58 -8.77 -2.45
CA GLY A 60 -10.47 -7.88 -2.10
C GLY A 60 -10.71 -6.45 -2.55
N ILE A 61 -11.11 -6.21 -3.80
CA ILE A 61 -11.39 -4.86 -4.31
C ILE A 61 -12.55 -4.21 -3.54
N LEU A 62 -13.65 -4.96 -3.33
CA LEU A 62 -14.80 -4.44 -2.57
C LEU A 62 -14.41 -4.08 -1.14
N LEU A 63 -13.66 -4.95 -0.47
CA LEU A 63 -13.18 -4.72 0.88
C LEU A 63 -12.24 -3.51 0.95
N SER A 64 -11.28 -3.41 0.04
CA SER A 64 -10.31 -2.30 0.01
C SER A 64 -10.99 -0.95 -0.20
N ASN A 65 -12.00 -0.87 -1.08
CA ASN A 65 -12.74 0.36 -1.33
C ASN A 65 -13.45 0.84 -0.07
N SER A 66 -14.23 -0.05 0.57
CA SER A 66 -14.95 0.29 1.80
C SER A 66 -13.98 0.61 2.96
N ALA A 67 -12.90 -0.15 3.09
CA ALA A 67 -11.91 0.05 4.15
C ALA A 67 -11.20 1.40 4.01
N LEU A 68 -10.87 1.84 2.79
CA LEU A 68 -10.24 3.14 2.56
C LEU A 68 -11.15 4.30 2.95
N GLN A 69 -12.44 4.22 2.59
CA GLN A 69 -13.46 5.20 2.97
C GLN A 69 -13.59 5.30 4.50
N MET A 70 -13.80 4.15 5.16
CA MET A 70 -13.96 4.09 6.61
C MET A 70 -12.70 4.54 7.36
N LEU A 71 -11.51 4.19 6.86
CA LEU A 71 -10.24 4.60 7.45
C LEU A 71 -10.08 6.12 7.42
N MET A 72 -10.39 6.78 6.29
CA MET A 72 -10.27 8.22 6.17
C MET A 72 -11.25 8.95 7.10
N GLU A 73 -12.49 8.47 7.19
CA GLU A 73 -13.48 9.00 8.13
C GLU A 73 -12.99 8.87 9.58
N ASP A 74 -12.48 7.70 9.97
CA ASP A 74 -11.99 7.47 11.34
C ASP A 74 -10.76 8.32 11.67
N LEU A 75 -9.81 8.46 10.73
CA LEU A 75 -8.63 9.30 10.88
C LEU A 75 -8.99 10.78 10.98
N ASN A 76 -9.94 11.26 10.16
CA ASN A 76 -10.41 12.63 10.24
C ASN A 76 -11.09 12.90 11.59
N ARG A 77 -12.02 12.03 12.00
CA ARG A 77 -12.77 12.18 13.25
C ARG A 77 -11.89 12.14 14.49
N ARG A 78 -10.89 11.25 14.54
CA ARG A 78 -10.05 11.06 15.75
C ARG A 78 -8.85 11.98 15.81
N PHE A 79 -8.26 12.32 14.67
CA PHE A 79 -6.96 13.01 14.62
C PHE A 79 -6.99 14.30 13.80
N GLY A 80 -8.13 14.69 13.22
CA GLY A 80 -8.23 15.84 12.34
C GLY A 80 -7.43 15.66 11.03
N ALA A 81 -7.15 14.43 10.62
CA ALA A 81 -6.40 14.16 9.41
C ALA A 81 -7.16 14.70 8.19
N GLN A 82 -6.51 15.55 7.40
CA GLN A 82 -7.10 16.13 6.19
C GLN A 82 -7.01 15.19 4.98
N TYR A 83 -6.00 14.32 4.95
CA TYR A 83 -5.76 13.41 3.85
C TYR A 83 -4.93 12.18 4.25
N LEU A 84 -4.91 11.18 3.37
CA LEU A 84 -4.13 9.96 3.46
C LEU A 84 -3.31 9.74 2.17
N LEU A 85 -2.02 9.43 2.33
CA LEU A 85 -1.15 9.01 1.24
C LEU A 85 -1.29 7.49 1.03
N THR A 86 -2.07 7.10 0.04
CA THR A 86 -2.48 5.71 -0.18
C THR A 86 -1.33 4.79 -0.59
N ARG A 87 -0.21 5.32 -1.11
CA ARG A 87 1.01 4.51 -1.32
C ARG A 87 1.59 3.94 0.00
N ARG A 88 1.24 4.51 1.16
CA ARG A 88 1.74 4.03 2.47
C ARG A 88 0.95 2.86 3.05
N ILE A 89 -0.19 2.51 2.45
CA ILE A 89 -1.06 1.42 2.93
C ILE A 89 -0.98 0.17 2.04
N ASN A 90 -0.09 0.16 1.05
CA ASN A 90 0.18 -1.00 0.21
C ASN A 90 1.44 -1.78 0.69
N GLN A 91 1.68 -2.95 0.10
CA GLN A 91 2.80 -3.81 0.48
C GLN A 91 4.12 -3.48 -0.26
N ASP A 92 4.11 -2.52 -1.19
CA ASP A 92 5.27 -2.19 -2.05
C ASP A 92 6.51 -1.86 -1.23
N VAL A 93 6.36 -1.21 -0.07
CA VAL A 93 7.50 -0.87 0.80
C VAL A 93 8.20 -2.13 1.30
N ILE A 94 7.43 -3.16 1.65
CA ILE A 94 7.96 -4.45 2.13
C ILE A 94 8.53 -5.25 0.95
N GLU A 95 7.87 -5.25 -0.20
CA GLU A 95 8.39 -5.90 -1.40
C GLU A 95 9.73 -5.29 -1.87
N ASN A 96 9.82 -3.96 -1.87
CA ASN A 96 11.06 -3.24 -2.19
C ASN A 96 12.16 -3.56 -1.18
N PHE A 97 11.81 -3.74 0.10
CA PHE A 97 12.75 -4.19 1.10
C PHE A 97 13.29 -5.60 0.78
N PHE A 98 12.42 -6.56 0.44
CA PHE A 98 12.85 -7.90 0.07
C PHE A 98 13.71 -7.92 -1.20
N ARG A 99 13.34 -7.15 -2.24
CA ARG A 99 14.17 -6.99 -3.44
C ARG A 99 15.55 -6.43 -3.12
N SER A 100 15.62 -5.43 -2.24
CA SER A 100 16.90 -4.89 -1.78
C SER A 100 17.73 -5.91 -1.00
N ASP A 101 17.11 -6.83 -0.27
CA ASP A 101 17.80 -7.89 0.44
C ASP A 101 18.37 -8.95 -0.51
N GLN A 102 17.59 -9.37 -1.51
CA GLN A 102 18.02 -10.29 -2.56
C GLN A 102 19.20 -9.72 -3.35
N ALA A 103 19.13 -8.44 -3.73
CA ALA A 103 20.19 -7.75 -4.48
C ALA A 103 21.56 -7.74 -3.76
N LYS A 104 21.59 -7.79 -2.42
CA LYS A 104 22.85 -7.88 -1.65
C LYS A 104 23.59 -9.21 -1.84
N GLY A 105 22.88 -10.24 -2.32
CA GLY A 105 23.46 -11.56 -2.57
C GLY A 105 24.23 -11.69 -3.88
N GLY A 106 24.18 -10.68 -4.76
CA GLY A 106 24.75 -10.80 -6.10
C GLY A 106 24.12 -11.96 -6.87
N LEU A 107 24.92 -12.99 -7.19
CA LEU A 107 24.46 -14.23 -7.82
C LEU A 107 23.69 -15.18 -6.87
N HIS A 108 23.66 -14.89 -5.56
CA HIS A 108 22.94 -15.66 -4.53
C HIS A 108 21.68 -14.90 -4.07
N ASP A 109 20.74 -14.77 -5.00
CA ASP A 109 19.47 -14.01 -4.87
C ASP A 109 18.40 -14.73 -4.04
N HIS A 110 18.56 -16.02 -3.76
CA HIS A 110 17.69 -16.80 -2.88
C HIS A 110 18.37 -17.15 -1.54
N PRO A 111 18.39 -16.22 -0.56
CA PRO A 111 19.00 -16.50 0.73
C PRO A 111 18.25 -17.57 1.52
N SER A 112 18.98 -18.41 2.23
CA SER A 112 18.42 -19.28 3.27
C SER A 112 17.85 -18.45 4.44
N PRO A 113 16.97 -19.03 5.28
CA PRO A 113 16.44 -18.32 6.46
C PRO A 113 17.54 -17.76 7.38
N LEU A 114 18.67 -18.46 7.51
CA LEU A 114 19.81 -18.04 8.32
C LEU A 114 20.53 -16.83 7.69
N GLU A 115 20.72 -16.84 6.38
CA GLU A 115 21.34 -15.72 5.65
C GLU A 115 20.46 -14.48 5.69
N PHE A 116 19.15 -14.63 5.47
CA PHE A 116 18.20 -13.52 5.60
C PHE A 116 18.26 -12.91 7.01
N LYS A 117 18.30 -13.75 8.06
CA LYS A 117 18.45 -13.28 9.45
C LYS A 117 19.71 -12.43 9.64
N TYR A 118 20.84 -12.85 9.08
CA TYR A 118 22.09 -12.08 9.16
C TYR A 118 22.01 -10.77 8.36
N ARG A 119 21.46 -10.79 7.14
CA ARG A 119 21.29 -9.59 6.31
C ARG A 119 20.36 -8.57 6.97
N LEU A 120 19.25 -9.04 7.56
CA LEU A 120 18.32 -8.22 8.34
C LEU A 120 18.99 -7.61 9.57
N ARG A 121 19.77 -8.40 10.33
CA ARG A 121 20.53 -7.90 11.48
C ARG A 121 21.48 -6.77 11.06
N SER A 122 22.26 -6.98 9.99
CA SER A 122 23.18 -5.97 9.45
C SER A 122 22.44 -4.70 9.00
N PHE A 123 21.27 -4.84 8.37
CA PHE A 123 20.44 -3.70 7.98
C PHE A 123 19.97 -2.87 9.18
N ILE A 124 19.49 -3.52 10.23
CA ILE A 124 19.03 -2.85 11.47
C ILE A 124 20.19 -2.11 12.15
N LEU A 125 21.36 -2.74 12.25
CA LEU A 125 22.55 -2.14 12.86
C LEU A 125 23.09 -0.98 12.04
N GLY A 126 23.12 -1.09 10.70
CA GLY A 126 23.60 -0.03 9.82
C GLY A 126 22.75 1.24 9.85
N LYS A 127 21.44 1.13 10.12
CA LYS A 127 20.55 2.29 10.25
C LYS A 127 20.56 2.93 11.65
N THR A 128 20.89 2.18 12.68
CA THR A 128 20.81 2.62 14.08
C THR A 128 22.21 2.88 14.62
N ARG A 129 22.83 4.02 14.24
CA ARG A 129 24.18 4.40 14.73
C ARG A 129 24.26 4.44 16.27
N GLU A 130 23.14 4.62 16.97
CA GLU A 130 23.05 4.67 18.43
C GLU A 130 23.22 3.30 19.13
N ARG A 131 22.91 2.17 18.47
CA ARG A 131 22.98 0.83 19.09
C ARG A 131 24.38 0.20 19.11
N ILE A 132 25.33 0.73 18.34
CA ILE A 132 26.69 0.18 18.27
C ILE A 132 27.43 0.37 19.60
N ARG A 133 27.06 1.34 20.43
CA ARG A 133 27.68 1.58 21.74
C ARG A 133 27.34 0.55 22.82
N ILE A 134 26.22 -0.19 22.69
CA ILE A 134 25.74 -1.09 23.76
C ILE A 134 26.29 -2.53 23.60
N ILE A 135 26.83 -2.89 22.43
CA ILE A 135 27.38 -4.24 22.19
C ILE A 135 28.90 -4.29 22.40
N LEU A 136 29.55 -3.14 22.64
CA LEU A 136 31.00 -3.00 22.83
C LEU A 136 31.41 -2.51 24.23
N MET A 137 30.48 -2.51 25.20
CA MET A 137 30.75 -2.35 26.63
C MET A 137 30.33 -3.61 27.37
#